data_AF-A0A929NPN4-F1
#
_entry.id   AF-A0A929NPN4-F1
#
_cell.length_a   1.000
_cell.length_b   1.000
_cell.length_c   1.000
_cell.angle_alpha   90.00
_cell.angle_beta   90.00
_cell.angle_gamma   90.00
#
_symmetry.space_group_name_H-M   'P 1'
#
loop_
_entity.id
_entity.type
_entity.pdbx_description
1 polymer ?
#
loop_
_entity_poly.entity_id
_entity_poly.type
_entity_poly.pdbx_seq_one_letter_code
_entity_poly.pdbx_strand_id
1 'polypeptide(L)'
;MDALVTEWIGMMLRWLHVIAGIAWIGSSFYFVHLDLSLRKRDGLPRGVGGETWQVHGGGFYRMQKYLVAPAEMPEELTWFKWEAYATWVSGFLLLAAVYYTSADLYLIDRGVLDLTPTTAVIVSLVLLAAGWIVYDLMCRSPLGKNDTLLMLAGFALLVGIAWGCTQVFSGRGAYIQIGALVGTIMAANVLMIIIPNQRKVVASLLAHEEPDPRLGKQAK
;
A
#
# COMPACT_ATOMS: atom_id res chain seq x y z
N MET A 1 24.77 -18.51 13.70
CA MET A 1 24.40 -17.26 14.38
C MET A 1 23.92 -17.64 15.77
N ASP A 2 24.33 -16.91 16.81
CA ASP A 2 23.87 -17.17 18.18
C ASP A 2 22.33 -17.01 18.28
N ALA A 3 21.68 -17.85 19.10
CA ALA A 3 20.23 -17.83 19.28
C ALA A 3 19.75 -16.46 19.79
N LEU A 4 20.52 -15.88 20.72
CA LEU A 4 20.26 -14.54 21.26
C LEU A 4 20.27 -13.46 20.17
N VAL A 5 21.24 -13.49 19.27
CA VAL A 5 21.34 -12.53 18.16
C VAL A 5 20.13 -12.64 17.23
N THR A 6 19.66 -13.87 16.98
CA THR A 6 18.48 -14.13 16.13
C THR A 6 17.21 -13.58 16.77
N GLU A 7 17.05 -13.72 18.08
CA GLU A 7 15.92 -13.16 18.83
C GLU A 7 15.89 -11.63 18.79
N TRP A 8 17.04 -10.98 19.00
CA TRP A 8 17.16 -9.52 18.93
C TRP A 8 16.85 -9.00 17.52
N ILE A 9 17.38 -9.63 16.48
CA ILE A 9 17.06 -9.28 15.09
C ILE A 9 15.56 -9.43 14.84
N GLY A 10 14.96 -10.54 15.28
CA GLY A 10 13.52 -10.76 15.15
C GLY A 10 12.69 -9.70 15.87
N MET A 11 13.09 -9.31 17.08
CA MET A 11 12.44 -8.23 17.84
C MET A 11 12.55 -6.89 17.13
N MET A 12 13.74 -6.52 16.67
CA MET A 12 13.97 -5.27 15.93
C MET A 12 13.15 -5.21 14.64
N LEU A 13 13.09 -6.31 13.88
CA LEU A 13 12.28 -6.38 12.65
C LEU A 13 10.78 -6.22 12.94
N ARG A 14 10.27 -6.83 14.02
CA ARG A 14 8.86 -6.67 14.44
C ARG A 14 8.55 -5.23 14.79
N TRP A 15 9.38 -4.59 15.60
CA TRP A 15 9.18 -3.19 15.97
C TRP A 15 9.30 -2.25 14.77
N LEU A 16 10.28 -2.48 13.89
CA LEU A 16 10.39 -1.74 12.63
C LEU A 16 9.10 -1.85 11.82
N HIS A 17 8.57 -3.07 11.66
CA HIS A 17 7.35 -3.29 10.89
C HIS A 17 6.12 -2.62 11.51
N VAL A 18 5.96 -2.72 12.83
CA VAL A 18 4.87 -2.06 13.55
C VAL A 18 4.96 -0.54 13.40
N ILE A 19 6.14 0.05 13.61
CA ILE A 19 6.36 1.50 13.48
C ILE A 19 6.09 1.96 12.04
N ALA A 20 6.61 1.23 11.04
CA ALA A 20 6.38 1.53 9.64
C ALA A 20 4.88 1.46 9.29
N GLY A 21 4.18 0.44 9.77
CA GLY A 21 2.73 0.28 9.60
C GLY A 21 1.93 1.42 10.22
N ILE A 22 2.29 1.85 11.44
CA ILE A 22 1.69 3.02 12.10
C ILE A 22 1.92 4.29 11.27
N ALA A 23 3.14 4.50 10.77
CA ALA A 23 3.46 5.66 9.94
C ALA A 23 2.64 5.67 8.63
N TRP A 24 2.50 4.51 7.98
CA TRP A 24 1.75 4.39 6.73
C TRP A 24 0.24 4.56 6.90
N ILE A 25 -0.35 3.86 7.87
CA ILE A 25 -1.79 3.99 8.13
C ILE A 25 -2.10 5.40 8.66
N GLY A 26 -1.24 5.94 9.52
CA GLY A 26 -1.36 7.29 10.05
C GLY A 26 -1.31 8.37 8.97
N SER A 27 -0.34 8.29 8.05
CA SER A 27 -0.27 9.22 6.92
C SER A 27 -1.49 9.10 6.01
N SER A 28 -1.97 7.88 5.77
CA SER A 28 -3.19 7.63 4.97
C SER A 28 -4.42 8.32 5.58
N PHE A 29 -4.67 8.13 6.88
CA PHE A 29 -5.77 8.81 7.56
C PHE A 29 -5.61 10.33 7.59
N TYR A 30 -4.40 10.82 7.78
CA TYR A 30 -4.11 12.25 7.72
C TYR A 30 -4.45 12.83 6.34
N PHE A 31 -4.03 12.19 5.24
CA PHE A 31 -4.34 12.68 3.89
C PHE A 31 -5.83 12.60 3.55
N VAL A 32 -6.53 11.56 3.98
CA VAL A 32 -7.99 11.47 3.82
C VAL A 32 -8.67 12.61 4.57
N HIS A 33 -8.29 12.86 5.82
CA HIS A 33 -8.82 13.99 6.59
C HIS A 33 -8.49 15.34 5.93
N LEU A 34 -7.24 15.52 5.49
CA LEU A 34 -6.78 16.72 4.80
C LEU A 34 -7.67 17.01 3.58
N ASP A 35 -7.86 16.03 2.71
CA ASP A 35 -8.67 16.16 1.50
C ASP A 35 -10.15 16.49 1.81
N LEU A 36 -10.73 15.87 2.84
CA LEU A 36 -12.12 16.12 3.26
C LEU A 36 -12.28 17.48 3.97
N SER A 37 -11.20 18.01 4.55
CA SER A 37 -11.20 19.30 5.26
C SER A 37 -11.05 20.51 4.33
N LEU A 38 -10.69 20.31 3.05
CA LEU A 38 -10.52 21.41 2.10
C LEU A 38 -11.82 22.20 1.95
N ARG A 39 -11.68 23.54 1.97
CA ARG A 39 -12.77 24.49 1.73
C ARG A 39 -12.39 25.45 0.62
N LYS A 40 -13.32 25.70 -0.31
CA LYS A 40 -13.22 26.81 -1.24
C LYS A 40 -13.50 28.11 -0.50
N ARG A 41 -12.69 29.13 -0.76
CA ARG A 41 -12.81 30.47 -0.17
C ARG A 41 -12.55 31.50 -1.25
N ASP A 42 -13.09 32.70 -1.06
CA ASP A 42 -12.86 33.80 -1.98
C ASP A 42 -11.39 34.25 -1.90
N GLY A 43 -10.83 34.67 -3.05
CA GLY A 43 -9.44 35.13 -3.15
C GLY A 43 -8.38 34.02 -3.13
N LEU A 44 -8.75 32.75 -3.32
CA LEU A 44 -7.77 31.68 -3.49
C LEU A 44 -6.92 31.90 -4.76
N PRO A 45 -5.61 31.54 -4.74
CA PRO A 45 -4.78 31.57 -5.93
C PRO A 45 -5.38 30.74 -7.07
N ARG A 46 -5.12 31.16 -8.31
CA ARG A 46 -5.59 30.45 -9.50
C ARG A 46 -5.08 29.00 -9.48
N GLY A 47 -5.98 28.05 -9.72
CA GLY A 47 -5.66 26.61 -9.74
C GLY A 47 -5.79 25.89 -8.40
N VAL A 48 -6.00 26.61 -7.29
CA VAL A 48 -6.27 26.01 -5.98
C VAL A 48 -7.72 25.53 -5.92
N GLY A 49 -7.89 24.22 -5.67
CA GLY A 49 -9.22 23.60 -5.53
C GLY A 49 -9.86 23.84 -4.17
N GLY A 50 -9.04 24.13 -3.16
CA GLY A 50 -9.44 24.46 -1.80
C GLY A 50 -8.24 24.60 -0.89
N GLU A 51 -8.47 25.14 0.30
CA GLU A 51 -7.48 25.23 1.36
C GLU A 51 -8.00 24.68 2.69
N THR A 52 -7.08 24.32 3.58
CA THR A 52 -7.37 24.04 4.98
C THR A 52 -6.34 24.71 5.87
N TRP A 53 -6.74 25.01 7.09
CA TRP A 53 -5.88 25.58 8.11
C TRP A 53 -5.77 24.59 9.26
N GLN A 54 -4.54 24.29 9.66
CA GLN A 54 -4.24 23.36 10.74
C GLN A 54 -3.34 24.05 11.77
N VAL A 55 -3.44 23.64 13.04
CA VAL A 55 -2.59 24.11 14.12
C VAL A 55 -1.89 22.90 14.75
N HIS A 56 -0.57 22.97 14.90
CA HIS A 56 0.20 21.94 15.59
C HIS A 56 1.52 22.52 16.09
N GLY A 57 2.00 22.06 17.26
CA GLY A 57 3.28 22.48 17.82
C GLY A 57 3.43 24.01 18.04
N GLY A 58 2.32 24.72 18.26
CA GLY A 58 2.30 26.19 18.40
C GLY A 58 2.35 26.98 17.08
N GLY A 59 2.39 26.31 15.92
CA GLY A 59 2.37 26.93 14.60
C GLY A 59 1.06 26.73 13.85
N PHE A 60 0.85 27.55 12.81
CA PHE A 60 -0.30 27.47 11.92
C PHE A 60 0.16 27.08 10.51
N TYR A 61 -0.48 26.07 9.95
CA TYR A 61 -0.24 25.57 8.59
C TYR A 61 -1.41 25.95 7.70
N ARG A 62 -1.11 26.54 6.54
CA ARG A 62 -2.07 26.78 5.46
C ARG A 62 -1.76 25.83 4.32
N MET A 63 -2.57 24.79 4.19
CA MET A 63 -2.41 23.78 3.14
C MET A 63 -3.35 24.10 1.98
N GLN A 64 -2.79 24.26 0.78
CA GLN A 64 -3.54 24.50 -0.44
C GLN A 64 -3.37 23.33 -1.40
N LYS A 65 -4.48 22.74 -1.86
CA LYS A 65 -4.43 21.67 -2.87
C LYS A 65 -4.63 22.26 -4.25
N TYR A 66 -3.58 22.21 -5.04
CA TYR A 66 -3.61 22.62 -6.44
C TYR A 66 -4.19 21.49 -7.30
N LEU A 67 -5.15 21.82 -8.16
CA LEU A 67 -5.74 20.88 -9.13
C LEU A 67 -5.01 20.90 -10.48
N VAL A 68 -4.19 21.92 -10.70
CA VAL A 68 -3.35 22.17 -11.88
C VAL A 68 -1.97 22.67 -11.41
N ALA A 69 -1.04 22.93 -12.32
CA ALA A 69 0.30 23.39 -11.95
C ALA A 69 0.19 24.70 -11.16
N PRO A 70 0.88 24.84 -10.02
CA PRO A 70 1.13 26.17 -9.50
C PRO A 70 2.00 26.95 -10.50
N ALA A 71 1.91 28.28 -10.48
CA ALA A 71 2.70 29.15 -11.36
C ALA A 71 4.22 28.96 -11.17
N GLU A 72 4.63 28.67 -9.94
CA GLU A 72 5.99 28.32 -9.56
C GLU A 72 5.93 27.00 -8.78
N MET A 73 6.62 25.97 -9.28
CA MET A 73 6.73 24.69 -8.60
C MET A 73 8.05 24.66 -7.82
N PRO A 74 8.04 24.32 -6.52
CA PRO A 74 9.27 24.20 -5.75
C PRO A 74 10.16 23.08 -6.32
N GLU A 75 11.48 23.26 -6.24
CA GLU A 75 12.46 22.24 -6.67
C GLU A 75 12.35 20.95 -5.83
N GLU A 76 12.00 21.11 -4.55
CA GLU A 76 11.87 20.00 -3.61
C GLU A 76 10.41 19.60 -3.42
N LEU A 77 10.10 18.34 -3.76
CA LEU A 77 8.80 17.71 -3.53
C LEU A 77 8.97 16.50 -2.61
N THR A 78 8.17 16.45 -1.54
CA THR A 78 8.10 15.29 -0.65
C THR A 78 7.17 14.22 -1.25
N TRP A 79 7.73 13.03 -1.49
CA TRP A 79 7.00 11.89 -2.03
C TRP A 79 6.67 10.89 -0.94
N PHE A 80 5.39 10.79 -0.58
CA PHE A 80 4.87 9.83 0.40
C PHE A 80 4.81 8.42 -0.18
N LYS A 81 5.97 7.76 -0.24
CA LYS A 81 6.17 6.39 -0.74
C LYS A 81 6.88 5.49 0.26
N TRP A 82 7.70 6.08 1.13
CA TRP A 82 8.59 5.34 2.00
C TRP A 82 7.85 4.62 3.12
N GLU A 83 6.71 5.16 3.55
CA GLU A 83 5.87 4.54 4.57
C GLU A 83 5.33 3.20 4.07
N ALA A 84 4.81 3.16 2.84
CA ALA A 84 4.35 1.93 2.20
C ALA A 84 5.52 0.96 1.93
N TYR A 85 6.63 1.45 1.39
CA TYR A 85 7.79 0.60 1.06
C TYR A 85 8.43 0.01 2.30
N ALA A 86 8.67 0.81 3.34
CA ALA A 86 9.26 0.34 4.59
C ALA A 86 8.36 -0.67 5.28
N THR A 87 7.03 -0.45 5.27
CA THR A 87 6.08 -1.43 5.83
C THR A 87 6.13 -2.75 5.08
N TRP A 88 6.12 -2.70 3.74
CA TRP A 88 6.16 -3.92 2.93
C TRP A 88 7.49 -4.66 3.08
N VAL A 89 8.63 -3.97 2.99
CA VAL A 89 9.96 -4.59 3.12
C VAL A 89 10.11 -5.24 4.50
N SER A 90 9.81 -4.52 5.57
CA SER A 90 9.89 -5.07 6.93
C SER A 90 8.92 -6.23 7.15
N GLY A 91 7.70 -6.17 6.59
CA GLY A 91 6.70 -7.23 6.68
C GLY A 91 7.10 -8.48 5.90
N PHE A 92 7.65 -8.30 4.71
CA PHE A 92 8.15 -9.40 3.88
C PHE A 92 9.38 -10.06 4.53
N LEU A 93 10.28 -9.28 5.13
CA LEU A 93 11.39 -9.82 5.91
C LEU A 93 10.90 -10.65 7.11
N LEU A 94 9.85 -10.21 7.80
CA LEU A 94 9.23 -11.00 8.88
C LEU A 94 8.56 -12.28 8.37
N LEU A 95 7.84 -12.20 7.24
CA LEU A 95 7.26 -13.36 6.58
C LEU A 95 8.35 -14.39 6.24
N ALA A 96 9.44 -13.94 5.62
CA ALA A 96 10.57 -14.82 5.29
C ALA A 96 11.23 -15.40 6.54
N ALA A 97 11.57 -14.54 7.51
CA ALA A 97 12.31 -14.94 8.71
C ALA A 97 11.51 -15.92 9.59
N VAL A 98 10.21 -15.70 9.76
CA VAL A 98 9.36 -16.48 10.68
C VAL A 98 8.64 -17.62 9.95
N TYR A 99 7.99 -17.32 8.83
CA TYR A 99 7.10 -18.29 8.15
C TYR A 99 7.82 -19.13 7.11
N TYR A 100 8.82 -18.61 6.40
CA TYR A 100 9.53 -19.41 5.39
C TYR A 100 10.67 -20.24 5.98
N THR A 101 11.48 -19.66 6.87
CA THR A 101 12.57 -20.40 7.55
C THR A 101 12.04 -21.57 8.39
N SER A 102 10.87 -21.42 8.98
CA SER A 102 10.23 -22.42 9.85
C SER A 102 8.86 -22.85 9.31
N ALA A 103 8.77 -23.11 8.01
CA ALA A 103 7.52 -23.39 7.29
C ALA A 103 6.76 -24.62 7.82
N ASP A 104 7.45 -25.70 8.19
CA ASP A 104 6.83 -26.91 8.80
C ASP A 104 6.05 -26.58 10.07
N LEU A 105 6.50 -25.57 10.81
CA LEU A 105 5.81 -25.07 11.97
C LEU A 105 4.76 -24.07 11.50
N TYR A 106 5.17 -22.90 11.01
CA TYR A 106 4.28 -21.74 10.92
C TYR A 106 3.36 -21.70 9.70
N LEU A 107 3.77 -22.30 8.58
CA LEU A 107 3.05 -22.18 7.31
C LEU A 107 2.21 -23.42 7.00
N ILE A 108 2.74 -24.61 7.26
CA ILE A 108 2.15 -25.90 6.86
C ILE A 108 1.33 -26.51 8.00
N ASP A 109 0.20 -27.11 7.63
CA ASP A 109 -0.52 -28.07 8.46
C ASP A 109 -0.78 -29.32 7.62
N ARG A 110 -0.14 -30.44 8.00
CA ARG A 110 -0.23 -31.70 7.25
C ARG A 110 -1.63 -32.32 7.32
N GLY A 111 -2.46 -31.91 8.28
CA GLY A 111 -3.88 -32.28 8.33
C GLY A 111 -4.75 -31.53 7.32
N VAL A 112 -4.28 -30.39 6.81
CA VAL A 112 -4.93 -29.61 5.75
C VAL A 112 -4.42 -30.08 4.39
N LEU A 113 -3.11 -29.97 4.17
CA LEU A 113 -2.45 -30.40 2.94
C LEU A 113 -0.98 -30.74 3.23
N ASP A 114 -0.57 -31.96 2.89
CA ASP A 114 0.81 -32.42 3.11
C ASP A 114 1.75 -31.84 2.03
N LEU A 115 2.26 -30.65 2.29
CA LEU A 115 3.19 -29.93 1.43
C LEU A 115 4.62 -30.02 1.96
N THR A 116 5.59 -30.05 1.04
CA THR A 116 6.97 -29.77 1.42
C THR A 116 7.15 -28.28 1.77
N PRO A 117 8.09 -27.91 2.65
CA PRO A 117 8.42 -26.51 2.96
C PRO A 117 8.65 -25.65 1.71
N THR A 118 9.43 -26.16 0.76
CA THR A 118 9.72 -25.45 -0.48
C THR A 118 8.46 -25.20 -1.30
N THR A 119 7.59 -26.21 -1.46
CA THR A 119 6.32 -26.05 -2.17
C THR A 119 5.43 -25.02 -1.50
N ALA A 120 5.29 -25.06 -0.17
CA ALA A 120 4.46 -24.10 0.57
C ALA A 120 4.96 -22.66 0.39
N VAL A 121 6.27 -22.43 0.44
CA VAL A 121 6.88 -21.10 0.20
C VAL A 121 6.64 -20.63 -1.24
N ILE A 122 6.83 -21.51 -2.23
CA ILE A 122 6.57 -21.16 -3.64
C ILE A 122 5.10 -20.79 -3.83
N VAL A 123 4.17 -21.57 -3.28
CA VAL A 123 2.73 -21.29 -3.37
C VAL A 123 2.41 -19.94 -2.73
N SER A 124 2.99 -19.63 -1.56
CA SER A 124 2.83 -18.34 -0.89
C SER A 124 3.32 -17.18 -1.76
N LEU A 125 4.52 -17.27 -2.33
CA LEU A 125 5.09 -16.24 -3.21
C LEU A 125 4.28 -16.04 -4.50
N VAL A 126 3.89 -17.15 -5.14
CA VAL A 126 3.05 -17.13 -6.33
C VAL A 126 1.72 -16.46 -6.02
N LEU A 127 1.11 -16.75 -4.87
CA LEU A 127 -0.16 -16.14 -4.47
C LEU A 127 -0.03 -14.63 -4.24
N LEU A 128 1.08 -14.15 -3.67
CA LEU A 128 1.34 -12.70 -3.53
C LEU A 128 1.43 -12.01 -4.91
N ALA A 129 2.20 -12.58 -5.83
CA ALA A 129 2.38 -12.02 -7.18
C ALA A 129 1.08 -12.11 -8.00
N ALA A 130 0.45 -13.28 -8.04
CA ALA A 130 -0.80 -13.50 -8.76
C ALA A 130 -1.93 -12.63 -8.20
N GLY A 131 -2.01 -12.47 -6.89
CA GLY A 131 -3.03 -11.65 -6.26
C GLY A 131 -2.93 -10.17 -6.65
N TRP A 132 -1.71 -9.61 -6.76
CA TRP A 132 -1.54 -8.27 -7.32
C TRP A 132 -1.91 -8.19 -8.80
N ILE A 133 -1.49 -9.15 -9.62
CA ILE A 133 -1.82 -9.18 -11.06
C ILE A 133 -3.34 -9.24 -11.25
N VAL A 134 -4.02 -10.14 -10.55
CA VAL A 134 -5.49 -10.27 -10.63
C VAL A 134 -6.16 -8.98 -10.17
N TYR A 135 -5.69 -8.37 -9.09
CA TYR A 135 -6.19 -7.08 -8.62
C TYR A 135 -5.99 -5.97 -9.66
N ASP A 136 -4.79 -5.80 -10.22
CA ASP A 136 -4.49 -4.78 -11.22
C ASP A 136 -5.34 -4.96 -12.49
N LEU A 137 -5.49 -6.21 -12.97
CA LEU A 137 -6.37 -6.53 -14.10
C LEU A 137 -7.84 -6.22 -13.79
N MET A 138 -8.30 -6.52 -12.57
CA MET A 138 -9.66 -6.19 -12.14
C MET A 138 -9.90 -4.68 -12.14
N CYS A 139 -8.95 -3.88 -11.62
CA CYS A 139 -9.01 -2.42 -11.64
C CYS A 139 -8.96 -1.82 -13.06
N ARG A 140 -8.27 -2.47 -14.00
CA ARG A 140 -8.23 -2.04 -15.42
C ARG A 140 -9.43 -2.48 -16.24
N SER A 141 -10.19 -3.45 -15.75
CA SER A 141 -11.37 -3.98 -16.43
C SER A 141 -12.58 -3.01 -16.33
N PRO A 142 -13.71 -3.29 -17.01
CA PRO A 142 -14.94 -2.51 -16.84
C PRO A 142 -15.43 -2.40 -15.38
N LEU A 143 -15.05 -3.34 -14.50
CA LEU A 143 -15.34 -3.28 -13.06
C LEU A 143 -14.77 -2.01 -12.43
N GLY A 144 -13.56 -1.58 -12.84
CA GLY A 144 -12.90 -0.37 -12.33
C GLY A 144 -13.58 0.95 -12.72
N LYS A 145 -14.68 0.91 -13.49
CA LYS A 145 -15.51 2.10 -13.77
C LYS A 145 -16.58 2.33 -12.71
N ASN A 146 -16.84 1.36 -11.83
CA ASN A 146 -17.84 1.45 -10.77
C ASN A 146 -17.22 1.04 -9.43
N ASP A 147 -16.95 2.02 -8.58
CA ASP A 147 -16.29 1.84 -7.29
C ASP A 147 -17.00 0.83 -6.37
N THR A 148 -18.34 0.83 -6.36
CA THR A 148 -19.13 -0.12 -5.54
C THR A 148 -18.98 -1.55 -6.05
N LEU A 149 -19.04 -1.74 -7.37
CA LEU A 149 -18.90 -3.07 -7.95
C LEU A 149 -17.47 -3.60 -7.80
N LEU A 150 -16.47 -2.73 -7.98
CA LEU A 150 -15.07 -3.07 -7.73
C LEU A 150 -14.83 -3.46 -6.27
N MET A 151 -15.41 -2.71 -5.32
CA MET A 151 -15.34 -3.03 -3.90
C MET A 151 -15.95 -4.40 -3.59
N LEU A 152 -17.16 -4.69 -4.09
CA LEU A 152 -17.83 -5.97 -3.87
C LEU A 152 -17.04 -7.14 -4.49
N ALA A 153 -16.55 -6.96 -5.72
CA ALA A 153 -15.75 -7.96 -6.42
C ALA A 153 -14.42 -8.21 -5.70
N GLY A 154 -13.73 -7.15 -5.27
CA GLY A 154 -12.49 -7.25 -4.51
C GLY A 154 -12.67 -7.90 -3.14
N PHE A 155 -13.77 -7.60 -2.44
CA PHE A 155 -14.12 -8.28 -1.19
C PHE A 155 -14.39 -9.77 -1.40
N ALA A 156 -15.20 -10.12 -2.41
CA ALA A 156 -15.46 -11.52 -2.75
C ALA A 156 -14.18 -12.27 -3.14
N LEU A 157 -13.29 -11.63 -3.92
CA LEU A 157 -11.97 -12.16 -4.26
C LEU A 157 -11.14 -12.42 -3.00
N LEU A 158 -11.08 -11.45 -2.08
CA LEU A 158 -10.31 -11.58 -0.84
C LEU A 158 -10.86 -12.71 0.05
N VAL A 159 -12.18 -12.84 0.17
CA VAL A 159 -12.84 -13.95 0.89
C VAL A 159 -12.53 -15.30 0.22
N GLY A 160 -12.60 -15.37 -1.12
CA GLY A 160 -12.26 -16.57 -1.88
C GLY A 160 -10.81 -16.99 -1.70
N ILE A 161 -9.87 -16.03 -1.75
CA ILE A 161 -8.45 -16.29 -1.50
C ILE A 161 -8.23 -16.70 -0.03
N ALA A 162 -8.88 -16.05 0.93
CA ALA A 162 -8.79 -16.40 2.35
C ALA A 162 -9.27 -17.83 2.59
N TRP A 163 -10.42 -18.20 2.04
CA TRP A 163 -10.90 -19.57 2.08
C TRP A 163 -9.92 -20.53 1.41
N GLY A 164 -9.43 -20.23 0.19
CA GLY A 164 -8.44 -21.05 -0.49
C GLY A 164 -7.15 -21.25 0.32
N CYS A 165 -6.66 -20.20 0.99
CA CYS A 165 -5.52 -20.29 1.90
C CYS A 165 -5.78 -21.27 3.05
N THR A 166 -7.00 -21.34 3.61
CA THR A 166 -7.32 -22.32 4.66
C THR A 166 -7.34 -23.78 4.18
N GLN A 167 -7.40 -24.00 2.86
CA GLN A 167 -7.33 -25.33 2.25
C GLN A 167 -5.90 -25.74 1.89
N VAL A 168 -4.92 -24.84 2.08
CA VAL A 168 -3.52 -25.04 1.64
C VAL A 168 -2.53 -24.85 2.79
N PHE A 169 -2.74 -23.83 3.62
CA PHE A 169 -1.87 -23.46 4.73
C PHE A 169 -2.53 -23.78 6.07
N SER A 170 -1.72 -23.82 7.13
CA SER A 170 -2.24 -23.78 8.50
C SER A 170 -3.09 -22.52 8.73
N GLY A 171 -4.01 -22.55 9.70
CA GLY A 171 -4.86 -21.38 9.99
C GLY A 171 -4.07 -20.09 10.27
N ARG A 172 -2.94 -20.20 10.97
CA ARG A 172 -2.02 -19.07 11.20
C ARG A 172 -1.32 -18.61 9.92
N GLY A 173 -0.90 -19.55 9.08
CA GLY A 173 -0.28 -19.28 7.79
C GLY A 173 -1.26 -18.57 6.85
N ALA A 174 -2.51 -19.04 6.79
CA ALA A 174 -3.58 -18.41 6.02
C ALA A 174 -3.84 -16.97 6.47
N TYR A 175 -3.94 -16.72 7.79
CA TYR A 175 -4.15 -15.37 8.33
C TYR A 175 -3.02 -14.40 7.93
N ILE A 176 -1.76 -14.80 8.13
CA ILE A 176 -0.62 -13.98 7.74
C ILE A 176 -0.50 -13.81 6.23
N GLN A 177 -0.81 -14.85 5.45
CA GLN A 177 -0.80 -14.78 3.99
C GLN A 177 -1.76 -13.71 3.47
N ILE A 178 -2.95 -13.58 4.05
CA ILE A 178 -3.92 -12.56 3.65
C ILE A 178 -3.43 -11.15 3.99
N GLY A 179 -2.88 -10.95 5.19
CA GLY A 179 -2.25 -9.68 5.54
C GLY A 179 -1.10 -9.32 4.59
N ALA A 180 -0.22 -10.27 4.29
CA ALA A 180 0.88 -10.10 3.36
C ALA A 180 0.41 -9.80 1.93
N LEU A 181 -0.68 -10.44 1.48
CA LEU A 181 -1.27 -10.21 0.17
C LEU A 181 -1.80 -8.78 0.05
N VAL A 182 -2.63 -8.34 1.01
CA VAL A 182 -3.18 -6.98 1.01
C VAL A 182 -2.06 -5.93 1.05
N GLY A 183 -1.07 -6.12 1.92
CA GLY A 183 0.11 -5.26 1.99
C GLY A 183 0.90 -5.23 0.67
N THR A 184 1.04 -6.37 -0.01
CA THR A 184 1.72 -6.48 -1.29
C THR A 184 0.98 -5.75 -2.40
N ILE A 185 -0.35 -5.93 -2.50
CA ILE A 185 -1.17 -5.23 -3.48
C ILE A 185 -0.99 -3.71 -3.32
N MET A 186 -1.10 -3.22 -2.09
CA MET A 186 -0.98 -1.80 -1.80
C MET A 186 0.41 -1.24 -2.10
N ALA A 187 1.48 -1.90 -1.65
CA ALA A 187 2.85 -1.43 -1.91
C ALA A 187 3.23 -1.49 -3.40
N ALA A 188 2.78 -2.54 -4.11
CA ALA A 188 2.99 -2.65 -5.55
C ALA A 188 2.25 -1.55 -6.32
N ASN A 189 1.02 -1.18 -5.92
CA ASN A 189 0.32 -0.04 -6.51
C ASN A 189 1.06 1.28 -6.27
N VAL A 190 1.61 1.50 -5.08
CA VAL A 190 2.44 2.69 -4.80
C VAL A 190 3.65 2.74 -5.73
N LEU A 191 4.36 1.62 -5.87
CA LEU A 191 5.59 1.52 -6.64
C LEU A 191 5.39 1.60 -8.15
N MET A 192 4.40 0.88 -8.67
CA MET A 192 4.25 0.63 -10.10
C MET A 192 3.24 1.55 -10.76
N ILE A 193 2.28 2.10 -10.00
CA ILE A 193 1.17 2.90 -10.55
C ILE A 193 1.21 4.33 -10.01
N ILE A 194 1.08 4.53 -8.70
CA ILE A 194 0.87 5.84 -8.08
C ILE A 194 2.09 6.74 -8.28
N ILE A 195 3.27 6.34 -7.81
CA ILE A 195 4.48 7.17 -7.90
C ILE A 195 4.90 7.45 -9.36
N PRO A 196 4.92 6.47 -10.28
CA PRO A 196 5.20 6.73 -11.68
C PRO A 196 4.20 7.70 -12.33
N ASN A 197 2.90 7.56 -12.05
CA ASN A 197 1.89 8.46 -12.59
C ASN A 197 2.00 9.87 -12.02
N GLN A 198 2.21 10.01 -10.71
CA GLN A 198 2.43 11.31 -10.09
C GLN A 198 3.70 12.00 -10.65
N ARG A 199 4.78 11.25 -10.90
CA ARG A 199 5.99 11.79 -11.56
C ARG A 199 5.72 12.28 -12.97
N LYS A 200 4.94 11.54 -13.77
CA LYS A 200 4.52 11.98 -15.11
C LYS A 200 3.69 13.25 -15.05
N VAL A 201 2.74 13.32 -14.11
CA VAL A 201 1.92 14.53 -13.89
C VAL A 201 2.83 15.70 -13.55
N VAL A 202 3.72 15.57 -12.57
CA VAL A 202 4.69 16.63 -12.21
C VAL A 202 5.55 17.05 -13.41
N ALA A 203 6.04 16.10 -14.20
CA ALA A 203 6.82 16.42 -15.39
C ALA A 203 6.04 17.24 -16.43
N SER A 204 4.79 16.88 -16.73
CA SER A 204 3.92 17.66 -17.62
C SER A 204 3.65 19.06 -17.08
N LEU A 205 3.42 19.18 -15.76
CA LEU A 205 3.20 20.48 -15.11
C LEU A 205 4.43 21.39 -15.22
N LEU A 206 5.64 20.83 -15.05
CA LEU A 206 6.91 21.55 -15.22
C LEU A 206 7.17 21.95 -16.67
N ALA A 207 6.67 21.18 -17.63
CA ALA A 207 6.75 21.49 -19.06
C ALA A 207 5.68 22.50 -19.54
N HIS A 208 4.83 23.01 -18.63
CA HIS A 208 3.65 23.83 -18.95
C HIS A 208 2.63 23.13 -19.88
N GLU A 209 2.61 21.80 -19.85
CA GLU A 209 1.64 20.97 -20.57
C GLU A 209 0.43 20.64 -19.68
N GLU A 210 -0.73 20.42 -20.29
CA GLU A 210 -1.91 19.93 -19.57
C GLU A 210 -1.69 18.44 -19.19
N PRO A 211 -1.68 18.07 -17.90
CA PRO A 211 -1.47 16.68 -17.51
C PRO A 211 -2.64 15.79 -17.92
N ASP A 212 -2.34 14.56 -18.35
CA ASP A 212 -3.39 13.58 -18.65
C ASP A 212 -4.22 13.26 -17.39
N PRO A 213 -5.53 13.61 -17.35
CA PRO A 213 -6.40 13.38 -16.20
C PRO A 213 -6.51 11.89 -15.82
N ARG A 214 -6.25 10.98 -16.78
CA ARG A 214 -6.27 9.54 -16.54
C ARG A 214 -5.20 9.10 -15.55
N LEU A 215 -4.04 9.75 -15.53
CA LEU A 215 -2.93 9.40 -14.64
C LEU A 215 -3.29 9.65 -13.16
N GLY A 216 -3.95 10.77 -12.89
CA GLY A 216 -4.46 11.09 -11.55
C GLY A 216 -5.57 10.14 -11.12
N LYS A 217 -6.48 9.78 -12.04
CA LYS A 217 -7.56 8.82 -11.74
C LYS A 217 -7.04 7.41 -11.44
N GLN A 218 -5.99 6.96 -12.12
CA GLN A 218 -5.35 5.66 -11.87
C GLN A 218 -4.52 5.63 -10.57
N ALA A 219 -4.10 6.80 -10.08
CA ALA A 219 -3.32 6.94 -8.86
C ALA A 219 -4.21 7.13 -7.61
N LYS A 220 -5.54 7.06 -7.76
CA LYS A 220 -6.54 7.16 -6.70
C LYS A 220 -7.16 5.79 -6.45
#